data_AF-A0A0X8D374-F1
#
_entry.id   AF-A0A0X8D374-F1
#
_cell.length_a   1.000
_cell.length_b   1.000
_cell.length_c   1.000
_cell.angle_alpha   90.00
_cell.angle_beta   90.00
_cell.angle_gamma   90.00
#
_symmetry.space_group_name_H-M   'P 1'
#
loop_
_entity.id
_entity.type
_entity.pdbx_description
1 polymer ?
#
loop_
_entity_poly.entity_id
_entity_poly.type
_entity_poly.pdbx_seq_one_letter_code
_entity_poly.pdbx_strand_id
1 'polypeptide(L)' 'MGKQKLNLVHPSTFSLLAEMILDEAIRKYRLDTLYKHIDEALEAGDEAKFKELSSELKKMLDEEVNE' A
#
# COMPACT_ATOMS: atom_id res chain seq x y z
N MET A 1 -47.42 1.67 12.01
CA MET A 1 -46.11 2.25 12.38
C MET A 1 -45.05 1.65 11.47
N GLY A 2 -44.34 2.52 10.73
CA GLY A 2 -43.60 2.19 9.51
C GLY A 2 -42.39 1.28 9.73
N LYS A 3 -42.16 0.38 8.78
CA LYS A 3 -40.98 -0.49 8.74
C LYS A 3 -39.75 0.37 8.49
N GLN A 4 -38.86 0.45 9.49
CA GLN A 4 -37.48 0.86 9.28
C GLN A 4 -36.86 -0.07 8.23
N LYS A 5 -36.62 0.44 7.01
CA LYS A 5 -35.77 -0.24 6.04
C LYS A 5 -34.35 0.30 6.20
N LEU A 6 -33.56 -0.49 6.91
CA LEU A 6 -32.11 -0.37 7.06
C LEU A 6 -31.40 -0.24 5.71
N ASN A 7 -30.39 0.64 5.70
CA ASN A 7 -29.17 0.63 4.89
C ASN A 7 -29.30 0.32 3.39
N LEU A 8 -29.53 1.37 2.60
CA LEU A 8 -29.13 1.38 1.20
C LEU A 8 -27.65 1.79 1.14
N VAL A 9 -26.76 0.81 1.17
CA VAL A 9 -25.35 1.00 0.79
C VAL A 9 -25.38 1.41 -0.69
N HIS A 10 -25.22 2.71 -0.95
CA HIS A 10 -25.33 3.27 -2.30
C HIS A 10 -24.26 2.63 -3.20
N PRO A 11 -24.54 2.27 -4.46
CA PRO A 11 -23.55 1.62 -5.34
C PRO A 11 -22.18 2.33 -5.41
N SER A 12 -22.15 3.66 -5.25
CA SER A 12 -20.89 4.42 -5.17
C SER A 12 -20.01 4.08 -3.97
N THR A 13 -20.60 3.62 -2.85
CA THR A 13 -19.84 3.21 -1.66
C THR A 13 -19.10 1.89 -1.90
N PHE A 14 -19.63 1.00 -2.75
CA PHE A 14 -18.92 -0.19 -3.19
C PHE A 14 -17.77 0.14 -4.15
N SER A 15 -17.96 1.11 -5.06
CA SER A 15 -16.89 1.61 -5.91
C SER A 15 -15.74 2.22 -5.10
N LEU A 16 -16.07 3.07 -4.12
CA LEU A 16 -15.07 3.67 -3.23
C LEU A 16 -14.33 2.59 -2.42
N LEU A 17 -15.05 1.62 -1.87
CA LEU A 17 -14.43 0.52 -1.12
C LEU A 17 -13.50 -0.32 -2.01
N ALA A 18 -13.89 -0.57 -3.26
CA ALA A 18 -13.05 -1.30 -4.21
C ALA A 18 -11.76 -0.55 -4.54
N GLU A 19 -11.84 0.78 -4.70
CA GLU A 19 -10.68 1.65 -4.89
C GLU A 19 -9.73 1.60 -3.69
N MET A 20 -10.26 1.76 -2.47
CA MET A 20 -9.46 1.67 -1.24
C MET A 20 -8.74 0.32 -1.09
N ILE A 21 -9.44 -0.79 -1.38
CA ILE A 21 -8.86 -2.14 -1.33
C ILE A 21 -7.78 -2.30 -2.39
N LEU A 22 -8.01 -1.80 -3.61
CA LEU A 22 -7.04 -1.87 -4.70
C LEU A 22 -5.78 -1.07 -4.35
N ASP A 23 -5.95 0.14 -3.85
CA ASP A 23 -4.84 0.99 -3.43
C ASP A 23 -4.01 0.33 -2.32
N GLU A 24 -4.67 -0.27 -1.32
CA GLU A 24 -4.00 -1.01 -0.25
C GLU A 24 -3.22 -2.22 -0.80
N ALA A 25 -3.81 -2.99 -1.71
CA ALA A 25 -3.16 -4.14 -2.32
C ALA A 25 -1.93 -3.75 -3.14
N ILE A 26 -2.03 -2.66 -3.94
CA ILE A 26 -0.90 -2.14 -4.72
C ILE A 26 0.21 -1.66 -3.80
N ARG A 27 -0.12 -0.92 -2.73
CA ARG A 27 0.86 -0.44 -1.75
C ARG A 27 1.63 -1.60 -1.11
N LYS A 28 0.91 -2.61 -0.59
CA LYS A 28 1.51 -3.80 0.02
C LYS A 28 2.43 -4.53 -0.95
N TYR A 29 1.98 -4.74 -2.18
CA TYR A 29 2.78 -5.41 -3.20
C TYR A 29 4.10 -4.66 -3.48
N ARG A 30 4.05 -3.33 -3.58
CA ARG A 30 5.25 -2.51 -3.79
C ARG A 30 6.20 -2.60 -2.60
N LEU A 31 5.70 -2.48 -1.38
CA LEU A 31 6.49 -2.63 -0.15
C LEU A 31 7.17 -4.00 -0.07
N ASP A 32 6.41 -5.09 -0.24
CA ASP A 32 6.96 -6.45 -0.22
C ASP A 32 8.02 -6.66 -1.30
N THR A 33 7.80 -6.09 -2.48
CA THR A 33 8.76 -6.15 -3.59
C THR A 33 10.03 -5.38 -3.26
N LEU A 34 9.90 -4.20 -2.63
CA LEU A 34 11.04 -3.37 -2.27
C LEU A 34 11.90 -4.02 -1.19
N TYR A 35 11.28 -4.61 -0.16
CA TYR A 35 11.97 -5.40 0.86
C TYR A 35 12.75 -6.57 0.24
N LYS A 36 12.15 -7.33 -0.69
CA LYS A 36 12.85 -8.41 -1.38
C LYS A 36 14.08 -7.93 -2.13
N HIS A 37 13.98 -6.83 -2.88
CA HIS A 37 15.12 -6.30 -3.62
C HIS A 37 16.22 -5.74 -2.70
N ILE A 38 15.84 -5.21 -1.53
CA ILE A 38 16.79 -4.78 -0.49
C ILE A 38 17.55 -6.00 0.04
N ASP A 39 16.85 -7.09 0.36
CA ASP A 39 17.46 -8.33 0.84
C ASP A 39 18.40 -8.93 -0.22
N GLU A 40 17.99 -8.95 -1.48
CA GLU A 40 18.84 -9.38 -2.61
C GLU A 40 20.10 -8.50 -2.75
N ALA A 41 19.97 -7.17 -2.57
CA ALA A 41 21.11 -6.26 -2.61
C ALA A 41 22.07 -6.50 -1.43
N LEU A 42 21.55 -6.79 -0.24
CA LEU A 42 22.34 -7.16 0.93
C LEU A 42 23.08 -8.48 0.72
N GLU A 43 22.42 -9.51 0.19
CA GLU A 43 23.03 -10.81 -0.13
C GLU A 43 24.14 -10.68 -1.18
N ALA A 44 23.92 -9.83 -2.18
CA ALA A 44 24.92 -9.53 -3.21
C ALA A 44 26.07 -8.61 -2.72
N GLY A 45 25.93 -7.97 -1.55
CA GLY A 45 26.86 -6.95 -1.07
C GLY A 45 26.86 -5.65 -1.89
N ASP A 46 25.77 -5.37 -2.61
CA ASP A 46 25.60 -4.17 -3.45
C ASP A 46 25.13 -2.98 -2.61
N GLU A 47 26.10 -2.25 -2.05
CA GLU A 47 25.84 -1.09 -1.19
C GLU A 47 25.11 0.05 -1.92
N ALA A 48 25.38 0.23 -3.22
CA ALA A 48 24.76 1.30 -4.01
C ALA A 48 23.26 1.03 -4.18
N LYS A 49 22.94 -0.19 -4.61
CA LYS A 49 21.55 -0.62 -4.79
C LYS A 49 20.81 -0.67 -3.46
N PHE A 50 21.43 -1.14 -2.39
CA PHE A 50 20.85 -1.11 -1.05
C PHE A 50 20.47 0.30 -0.61
N LYS A 51 21.38 1.29 -0.78
CA LYS A 51 21.12 2.69 -0.42
C LYS A 51 20.01 3.32 -1.24
N GLU A 52 19.97 3.03 -2.54
CA GLU A 52 18.92 3.51 -3.43
C GLU A 52 17.54 2.99 -3.00
N LEU A 53 17.40 1.67 -2.86
CA LEU A 53 16.14 1.03 -2.48
C LEU A 53 15.69 1.41 -1.06
N SER A 54 16.62 1.56 -0.12
CA SER A 54 16.32 2.02 1.24
C SER A 54 15.83 3.46 1.28
N SER A 55 16.34 4.32 0.39
CA SER A 55 15.86 5.70 0.25
C SER A 55 14.45 5.75 -0.33
N GLU A 56 14.16 4.89 -1.32
CA GLU A 56 12.82 4.72 -1.87
C GLU A 56 11.84 4.20 -0.79
N LEU A 57 12.25 3.21 -0.01
CA LEU A 57 11.43 2.66 1.09
C LEU A 57 11.09 3.75 2.11
N LYS A 58 12.07 4.57 2.48
CA LYS A 58 11.85 5.67 3.41
C LYS A 58 10.83 6.67 2.89
N LYS A 59 10.88 7.04 1.61
CA LYS A 59 9.88 7.95 1.01
C LYS A 59 8.48 7.36 1.08
N MET A 60 8.33 6.07 0.75
CA MET A 60 7.03 5.40 0.82
C MET A 60 6.46 5.37 2.24
N LEU A 61 7.30 5.16 3.26
CA LEU A 61 6.87 5.17 4.67
C LEU A 61 6.57 6.59 5.18
N ASP A 62 7.34 7.59 4.74
CA ASP A 62 7.09 8.99 5.10
C ASP A 62 5.77 9.48 4.48
N GLU A 63 5.39 8.99 3.29
CA GLU A 63 4.09 9.24 2.68
C GLU A 63 2.94 8.61 3.49
N GLU A 64 3.13 7.42 4.08
CA GLU A 64 2.12 6.72 4.90
C GLU A 64 1.83 7.43 6.24
N VAL A 65 2.80 8.13 6.81
CA VAL A 65 2.63 8.87 8.08
C VAL A 65 1.89 10.20 7.90
N ASN A 66 1.80 10.71 6.67
CA ASN A 66 1.17 11.99 6.37
C ASN A 66 -0.30 11.89 5.90
N GLU A 67 -0.87 10.68 5.85
CA GLU A 67 -2.31 10.40 5.65
C GLU A 67 -3.04 10.17 6.99
#